data_AF-A0A8B6DBY4-F1
#
_entry.id   AF-A0A8B6DBY4-F1
#
_cell.length_a   1.000
_cell.length_b   1.000
_cell.length_c   1.000
_cell.angle_alpha   90.00
_cell.angle_beta   90.00
_cell.angle_gamma   90.00
#
_symmetry.space_group_name_H-M   'P 1'
#
loop_
_entity.id
_entity.type
_entity.pdbx_description
1 polymer ?
#
loop_
_entity_poly.entity_id
_entity_poly.type
_entity_poly.pdbx_seq_one_letter_code
_entity_poly.pdbx_strand_id
1 'polypeptide(L)'
;MSTMMAASLTRIKLTTFVSGFAKPSLLRPTKNNMARFQMYANETKTATRRAAKRRSLKEIAMAPAGPGAFSVGKGLVAGGSVLGLGALCYYGLGMSSQLGAVDRAVLWPQEVRQRIRDTYMYFGGSVAITAASAIAVSRNPRLMSLMMKNSWMAIGVTFATVIGAGMVCRSIPYQEGFGSKQLAWIAYSGIFGAVLAPMTLMGGPLLIRAAWYTAGVVGGLSTVAMCAPSEKFLNMGGPLAIGLGFVFASSLGSMFLPPTTALGAGLYSISVYGGLVLFGMFLLYDTQKIIKKAESHPPYAMQKFDPINACIGIYLDTVNIFIRIAMILSGGGGKRK
;
A
#
# COMPACT_ATOMS: atom_id res chain seq x y z
N MET A 1 -31.40 69.72 32.59
CA MET A 1 -32.00 68.55 33.26
C MET A 1 -31.33 67.31 32.67
N SER A 2 -30.17 66.88 33.17
CA SER A 2 -29.90 66.30 34.50
C SER A 2 -30.14 64.79 34.52
N THR A 3 -29.03 64.03 34.54
CA THR A 3 -28.74 62.86 35.42
C THR A 3 -29.63 61.60 35.30
N MET A 4 -29.23 60.34 35.55
CA MET A 4 -27.97 59.63 35.92
C MET A 4 -28.25 58.10 35.71
N MET A 5 -27.36 57.10 35.87
CA MET A 5 -25.93 56.95 36.21
C MET A 5 -25.39 55.75 35.36
N ALA A 6 -24.20 55.81 34.75
CA ALA A 6 -22.88 55.45 35.29
C ALA A 6 -22.57 53.94 35.40
N ALA A 7 -21.87 53.42 34.39
CA ALA A 7 -20.89 52.35 34.57
C ALA A 7 -19.50 53.00 34.81
N SER A 8 -18.76 52.54 35.81
CA SER A 8 -17.45 53.07 36.21
C SER A 8 -16.71 51.93 36.93
N LEU A 9 -15.65 51.33 36.36
CA LEU A 9 -14.22 51.68 36.58
C LEU A 9 -13.76 51.33 38.03
N THR A 10 -12.51 50.99 38.36
CA THR A 10 -11.20 51.17 37.71
C THR A 10 -10.12 50.36 38.50
N ARG A 11 -9.04 49.90 37.83
CA ARG A 11 -7.57 50.07 38.17
C ARG A 11 -7.07 49.80 39.63
N ILE A 12 -5.79 49.49 39.96
CA ILE A 12 -4.50 49.26 39.26
C ILE A 12 -3.48 48.59 40.22
N LYS A 13 -2.44 47.92 39.66
CA LYS A 13 -1.04 47.63 40.12
C LYS A 13 -0.64 47.84 41.61
N LEU A 14 0.32 47.12 42.22
CA LEU A 14 1.76 47.03 41.89
C LEU A 14 2.47 46.17 42.97
N THR A 15 3.76 45.88 42.79
CA THR A 15 4.65 45.10 43.66
C THR A 15 5.05 45.79 44.98
N THR A 16 5.62 45.02 45.93
CA THR A 16 7.00 45.17 46.49
C THR A 16 7.11 44.78 47.98
N PHE A 17 7.94 43.77 48.27
CA PHE A 17 8.93 43.62 49.37
C PHE A 17 8.77 44.39 50.71
N VAL A 18 8.93 43.69 51.86
CA VAL A 18 9.88 44.00 52.99
C VAL A 18 9.64 43.09 54.23
N SER A 19 10.70 42.89 55.04
CA SER A 19 10.86 42.17 56.33
C SER A 19 9.72 42.30 57.37
N GLY A 20 9.59 41.49 58.44
CA GLY A 20 10.54 40.65 59.20
C GLY A 20 9.95 40.28 60.58
N PHE A 21 10.79 40.09 61.62
CA PHE A 21 10.49 39.55 62.98
C PHE A 21 10.22 38.02 63.06
N ALA A 22 10.74 37.24 64.02
CA ALA A 22 11.72 37.50 65.09
C ALA A 22 12.47 36.20 65.51
N LYS A 23 13.60 36.34 66.24
CA LYS A 23 14.24 35.31 67.10
C LYS A 23 14.17 35.79 68.56
N PRO A 24 14.08 34.88 69.56
CA PRO A 24 15.26 34.41 70.31
C PRO A 24 15.34 32.86 70.33
N SER A 25 16.49 32.15 70.30
CA SER A 25 17.59 32.01 71.30
C SER A 25 17.15 31.32 72.61
N LEU A 26 17.89 30.41 73.26
CA LEU A 26 19.17 29.74 72.99
C LEU A 26 19.37 28.67 74.09
N LEU A 27 19.69 27.40 73.79
CA LEU A 27 20.35 26.49 74.74
C LEU A 27 21.27 25.47 74.03
N ARG A 28 22.55 25.51 74.40
CA ARG A 28 23.61 24.50 74.23
C ARG A 28 24.26 24.39 75.63
N PRO A 29 24.69 23.20 76.09
CA PRO A 29 25.88 22.50 75.59
C PRO A 29 25.58 20.98 75.36
N THR A 30 26.49 20.05 75.06
CA THR A 30 27.94 19.93 75.31
C THR A 30 28.62 19.10 74.23
N LYS A 31 29.93 19.29 74.02
CA LYS A 31 30.75 18.45 73.12
C LYS A 31 30.92 17.04 73.72
N ASN A 32 30.84 16.01 72.88
CA ASN A 32 31.52 14.75 73.16
C ASN A 32 32.39 14.37 71.96
N ASN A 33 33.70 14.27 72.18
CA ASN A 33 34.65 13.86 71.15
C ASN A 33 34.66 12.32 71.10
N MET A 34 34.09 11.72 70.06
CA MET A 34 34.50 10.38 69.62
C MET A 34 35.29 10.50 68.33
N ALA A 35 36.54 10.07 68.40
CA ALA A 35 37.45 10.10 67.27
C ALA A 35 37.24 8.87 66.38
N ARG A 36 37.27 9.12 65.06
CA ARG A 36 37.82 8.23 64.01
C ARG A 36 37.26 6.80 63.93
N PHE A 37 36.60 6.49 62.82
CA PHE A 37 37.23 5.68 61.76
C PHE A 37 36.39 5.77 60.49
N GLN A 38 36.79 6.66 59.58
CA GLN A 38 36.18 6.78 58.26
C GLN A 38 36.74 5.67 57.38
N MET A 39 36.15 4.48 57.48
CA MET A 39 36.43 3.38 56.57
C MET A 39 36.14 3.86 55.15
N TYR A 40 37.19 3.95 54.32
CA TYR A 40 37.04 4.10 52.88
C TYR A 40 36.37 2.82 52.36
N ALA A 41 35.04 2.84 52.29
CA ALA A 41 34.32 1.94 51.41
C ALA A 41 34.88 2.20 50.01
N ASN A 42 35.61 1.23 49.50
CA ASN A 42 36.13 1.27 48.16
C ASN A 42 34.90 1.23 47.25
N GLU A 43 34.42 2.40 46.80
CA GLU A 43 33.60 2.48 45.60
C GLU A 43 34.48 1.95 44.47
N THR A 44 34.47 0.62 44.33
CA THR A 44 34.57 0.00 43.02
C THR A 44 33.38 0.55 42.25
N LYS A 45 33.62 1.72 41.64
CA LYS A 45 32.85 2.21 40.52
C LYS A 45 32.94 1.09 39.49
N THR A 46 31.96 0.20 39.56
CA THR A 46 31.39 -0.46 38.40
C THR A 46 30.83 0.66 37.55
N ALA A 47 31.76 1.37 36.91
CA ALA A 47 31.61 1.85 35.57
C ALA A 47 31.22 0.61 34.77
N THR A 48 29.90 0.36 34.79
CA THR A 48 29.18 -0.10 33.64
C THR A 48 29.49 0.91 32.55
N ARG A 49 30.67 0.72 31.93
CA ARG A 49 30.79 0.82 30.50
C ARG A 49 29.55 0.09 30.01
N ARG A 50 28.53 0.88 29.68
CA ARG A 50 27.65 0.59 28.56
C ARG A 50 28.57 0.55 27.35
N ALA A 51 29.37 -0.52 27.26
CA ALA A 51 29.72 -1.10 26.00
C ALA A 51 28.39 -1.12 25.27
N ALA A 52 28.33 -0.41 24.15
CA ALA A 52 27.22 -0.56 23.24
C ALA A 52 27.26 -2.02 22.84
N LYS A 53 26.54 -2.88 23.59
CA LYS A 53 26.33 -4.29 23.29
C LYS A 53 25.85 -4.22 21.85
N ARG A 54 26.71 -4.63 20.92
CA ARG A 54 26.36 -4.70 19.49
C ARG A 54 25.15 -5.62 19.48
N ARG A 55 23.95 -5.03 19.45
CA ARG A 55 22.72 -5.80 19.43
C ARG A 55 22.89 -6.68 18.21
N SER A 56 22.83 -7.99 18.43
CA SER A 56 23.02 -8.94 17.33
C SER A 56 22.08 -8.54 16.20
N LEU A 57 22.45 -8.76 14.94
CA LEU A 57 21.52 -8.49 13.82
C LEU A 57 20.17 -9.21 14.05
N LYS A 58 20.20 -10.37 14.73
CA LYS A 58 19.02 -11.09 15.23
C LYS A 58 18.24 -10.34 16.32
N GLU A 59 18.91 -9.66 17.25
CA GLU A 59 18.33 -8.85 18.34
C GLU A 59 17.77 -7.50 17.84
N ILE A 60 18.32 -6.95 16.75
CA ILE A 60 17.76 -5.78 16.04
C ILE A 60 16.57 -6.19 15.18
N ALA A 61 16.67 -7.30 14.44
CA ALA A 61 15.58 -7.82 13.60
C ALA A 61 14.34 -8.26 14.41
N MET A 62 14.56 -8.91 15.56
CA MET A 62 13.52 -9.35 16.50
C MET A 62 13.08 -8.25 17.49
N ALA A 63 13.65 -7.04 17.42
CA ALA A 63 13.19 -5.91 18.24
C ALA A 63 11.69 -5.62 17.95
N PRO A 64 10.94 -5.04 18.91
CA PRO A 64 9.55 -4.66 18.66
C PRO A 64 9.43 -3.67 17.48
N ALA A 65 8.37 -3.82 16.69
CA ALA A 65 8.10 -3.03 15.49
C ALA A 65 8.16 -1.51 15.74
N GLY A 66 9.24 -0.87 15.26
CA GLY A 66 9.41 0.57 15.36
C GLY A 66 8.51 1.34 14.38
N PRO A 67 8.06 2.56 14.72
CA PRO A 67 7.18 3.37 13.85
C PRO A 67 7.84 3.78 12.52
N GLY A 68 9.18 3.72 12.42
CA GLY A 68 9.95 4.12 11.24
C GLY A 68 9.65 3.31 9.97
N ALA A 69 9.38 2.00 10.08
CA ALA A 69 9.09 1.19 8.89
C ALA A 69 7.83 1.67 8.16
N PHE A 70 6.80 2.04 8.91
CA PHE A 70 5.53 2.54 8.37
C PHE A 70 5.61 3.99 7.89
N SER A 71 6.43 4.85 8.51
CA SER A 71 6.62 6.23 8.04
C SER A 71 7.38 6.28 6.72
N VAL A 72 8.42 5.43 6.55
CA VAL A 72 9.14 5.29 5.27
C VAL A 72 8.20 4.81 4.16
N GLY A 73 7.37 3.79 4.41
CA GLY A 73 6.37 3.33 3.44
C GLY A 73 5.37 4.41 3.04
N LYS A 74 4.84 5.17 4.00
CA LYS A 74 3.97 6.33 3.72
C LYS A 74 4.67 7.43 2.93
N GLY A 75 5.94 7.72 3.26
CA GLY A 75 6.76 8.69 2.52
C GLY A 75 6.99 8.27 1.06
N LEU A 76 7.23 6.97 0.82
CA LEU A 76 7.37 6.41 -0.53
C LEU A 76 6.10 6.58 -1.35
N VAL A 77 4.93 6.27 -0.79
CA VAL A 77 3.63 6.46 -1.48
C VAL A 77 3.34 7.94 -1.70
N ALA A 78 3.61 8.81 -0.72
CA ALA A 78 3.43 10.25 -0.88
C ALA A 78 4.33 10.83 -1.99
N GLY A 79 5.61 10.47 -2.02
CA GLY A 79 6.55 10.87 -3.08
C GLY A 79 6.13 10.33 -4.45
N GLY A 80 5.73 9.06 -4.52
CA GLY A 80 5.18 8.47 -5.75
C GLY A 80 3.92 9.18 -6.27
N SER A 81 3.02 9.59 -5.37
CA SER A 81 1.83 10.39 -5.74
C SER A 81 2.18 11.77 -6.27
N VAL A 82 3.15 12.47 -5.65
CA VAL A 82 3.63 13.78 -6.14
C VAL A 82 4.27 13.64 -7.52
N LEU A 83 5.09 12.61 -7.75
CA LEU A 83 5.68 12.32 -9.05
C LEU A 83 4.62 11.96 -10.10
N GLY A 84 3.61 11.15 -9.73
CA GLY A 84 2.51 10.78 -10.62
C GLY A 84 1.63 11.97 -11.02
N LEU A 85 1.29 12.85 -10.08
CA LEU A 85 0.57 14.10 -10.36
C LEU A 85 1.42 15.08 -11.17
N GLY A 86 2.71 15.22 -10.86
CA GLY A 86 3.65 16.02 -11.64
C GLY A 86 3.77 15.54 -13.09
N ALA A 87 3.85 14.22 -13.29
CA ALA A 87 3.83 13.60 -14.62
C ALA A 87 2.48 13.83 -15.34
N LEU A 88 1.34 13.70 -14.63
CA LEU A 88 0.02 13.98 -15.20
C LEU A 88 -0.09 15.43 -15.68
N CYS A 89 0.35 16.40 -14.87
CA CYS A 89 0.35 17.81 -15.26
C CYS A 89 1.32 18.07 -16.41
N TYR A 90 2.53 17.48 -16.40
CA TYR A 90 3.54 17.71 -17.43
C TYR A 90 3.12 17.16 -18.80
N TYR A 91 2.67 15.89 -18.85
CA TYR A 91 2.24 15.25 -20.10
C TYR A 91 0.82 15.66 -20.51
N GLY A 92 -0.10 15.84 -19.55
CA GLY A 92 -1.50 16.20 -19.81
C GLY A 92 -1.72 17.65 -20.24
N LEU A 93 -0.82 18.58 -19.89
CA LEU A 93 -0.82 19.96 -20.40
C LEU A 93 -0.02 20.13 -21.71
N GLY A 94 0.44 19.03 -22.33
CA GLY A 94 1.15 19.09 -23.61
C GLY A 94 2.53 19.74 -23.56
N MET A 95 3.16 19.87 -22.38
CA MET A 95 4.50 20.46 -22.24
C MET A 95 5.65 19.54 -22.68
N SER A 96 5.34 18.31 -23.10
CA SER A 96 6.31 17.35 -23.63
C SER A 96 6.49 17.48 -25.13
N SER A 97 7.74 17.58 -25.59
CA SER A 97 8.13 17.63 -27.01
C SER A 97 7.89 16.31 -27.79
N GLN A 98 7.20 15.34 -27.20
CA GLN A 98 6.85 14.04 -27.78
C GLN A 98 5.34 13.87 -27.68
N LEU A 99 4.71 13.45 -28.79
CA LEU A 99 3.28 13.17 -28.88
C LEU A 99 2.88 12.12 -27.84
N GLY A 100 1.88 12.44 -27.01
CA GLY A 100 1.29 11.49 -26.08
C GLY A 100 0.44 10.44 -26.81
N ALA A 101 0.13 9.33 -26.14
CA ALA A 101 -0.83 8.38 -26.71
C ALA A 101 -2.25 8.98 -26.81
N VAL A 102 -2.60 10.02 -26.05
CA VAL A 102 -3.82 10.83 -26.25
C VAL A 102 -3.81 11.59 -27.58
N ASP A 103 -2.72 12.27 -27.92
CA ASP A 103 -2.61 13.00 -29.20
C ASP A 103 -2.67 12.02 -30.38
N ARG A 104 -1.98 10.88 -30.22
CA ARG A 104 -2.02 9.78 -31.19
C ARG A 104 -3.38 9.10 -31.26
N ALA A 105 -4.16 9.09 -30.18
CA ALA A 105 -5.49 8.49 -30.14
C ALA A 105 -6.50 9.17 -31.06
N VAL A 106 -6.31 10.47 -31.36
CA VAL A 106 -7.10 11.20 -32.37
C VAL A 106 -6.91 10.59 -33.76
N LEU A 107 -5.70 10.12 -34.07
CA LEU A 107 -5.32 9.50 -35.35
C LEU A 107 -5.54 7.97 -35.40
N TRP A 108 -5.96 7.33 -34.30
CA TRP A 108 -6.17 5.88 -34.28
C TRP A 108 -7.32 5.41 -35.20
N PRO A 109 -7.07 4.42 -36.07
CA PRO A 109 -8.12 3.69 -36.79
C PRO A 109 -9.16 3.07 -35.84
N GLN A 110 -10.37 2.83 -36.32
CA GLN A 110 -11.48 2.35 -35.49
C GLN A 110 -11.19 0.99 -34.84
N GLU A 111 -10.43 0.14 -35.54
CA GLU A 111 -10.01 -1.19 -35.11
C GLU A 111 -9.13 -1.14 -33.87
N VAL A 112 -8.22 -0.17 -33.78
CA VAL A 112 -7.34 0.02 -32.60
C VAL A 112 -8.18 0.47 -31.40
N ARG A 113 -9.09 1.42 -31.61
CA ARG A 113 -10.02 1.90 -30.57
C ARG A 113 -10.95 0.79 -30.07
N GLN A 114 -11.42 -0.09 -30.97
CA GLN A 114 -12.24 -1.25 -30.61
C GLN A 114 -11.45 -2.27 -29.78
N ARG A 115 -10.25 -2.67 -30.22
CA ARG A 115 -9.37 -3.60 -29.47
C ARG A 115 -9.08 -3.12 -28.05
N ILE A 116 -8.81 -1.83 -27.86
CA ILE A 116 -8.59 -1.21 -26.54
C ILE A 116 -9.90 -1.24 -25.72
N ARG A 117 -11.03 -0.82 -26.31
CA ARG A 117 -12.35 -0.85 -25.64
C ARG A 117 -12.71 -2.26 -25.17
N ASP A 118 -12.56 -3.28 -26.02
CA ASP A 118 -12.87 -4.67 -25.69
C ASP A 118 -11.97 -5.17 -24.55
N THR A 119 -10.69 -4.82 -24.55
CA THR A 119 -9.76 -5.12 -23.44
C THR A 119 -10.24 -4.51 -22.12
N TYR A 120 -10.70 -3.25 -22.13
CA TYR A 120 -11.26 -2.60 -20.94
C TYR A 120 -12.63 -3.15 -20.53
N MET A 121 -13.44 -3.64 -21.47
CA MET A 121 -14.70 -4.33 -21.17
C MET A 121 -14.46 -5.68 -20.47
N TYR A 122 -13.50 -6.49 -20.94
CA TYR A 122 -13.10 -7.73 -20.24
C TYR A 122 -12.42 -7.45 -18.89
N PHE A 123 -11.74 -6.31 -18.73
CA PHE A 123 -11.24 -5.86 -17.43
C PHE A 123 -12.37 -5.47 -16.46
N GLY A 124 -13.35 -4.66 -16.90
CA GLY A 124 -14.52 -4.31 -16.08
C GLY A 124 -15.34 -5.54 -15.71
N GLY A 125 -15.51 -6.46 -16.65
CA GLY A 125 -16.15 -7.75 -16.45
C GLY A 125 -15.41 -8.63 -15.42
N SER A 126 -14.07 -8.71 -15.47
CA SER A 126 -13.32 -9.53 -14.52
C SER A 126 -13.42 -8.98 -13.10
N VAL A 127 -13.39 -7.66 -12.92
CA VAL A 127 -13.64 -7.01 -11.62
C VAL A 127 -15.06 -7.33 -11.11
N ALA A 128 -16.08 -7.25 -11.96
CA ALA A 128 -17.46 -7.58 -11.59
C ALA A 128 -17.63 -9.07 -11.20
N ILE A 129 -17.06 -9.99 -11.98
CA ILE A 129 -17.08 -11.45 -11.69
C ILE A 129 -16.31 -11.75 -10.40
N THR A 130 -15.17 -11.09 -10.17
CA THR A 130 -14.38 -11.21 -8.95
C THR A 130 -15.19 -10.80 -7.73
N ALA A 131 -15.89 -9.67 -7.79
CA ALA A 131 -16.75 -9.18 -6.71
C ALA A 131 -17.95 -10.09 -6.47
N ALA A 132 -18.63 -10.54 -7.53
CA ALA A 132 -19.76 -11.47 -7.43
C ALA A 132 -19.34 -12.82 -6.81
N SER A 133 -18.19 -13.36 -7.23
CA SER A 133 -17.63 -14.59 -6.66
C SER A 133 -17.24 -14.43 -5.19
N ALA A 134 -16.58 -13.32 -4.82
CA ALA A 134 -16.24 -13.04 -3.42
C ALA A 134 -17.48 -12.96 -2.51
N ILE A 135 -18.60 -12.41 -3.01
CA ILE A 135 -19.89 -12.38 -2.31
C ILE A 135 -20.54 -13.77 -2.25
N ALA A 136 -20.46 -14.57 -3.32
CA ALA A 136 -20.98 -15.94 -3.33
C ALA A 136 -20.24 -16.84 -2.34
N VAL A 137 -18.92 -16.72 -2.27
CA VAL A 137 -18.06 -17.48 -1.33
C VAL A 137 -18.25 -17.01 0.11
N SER A 138 -18.39 -15.70 0.37
CA SER A 138 -18.62 -15.20 1.73
C SER A 138 -19.98 -15.59 2.32
N ARG A 139 -20.99 -15.84 1.47
CA ARG A 139 -22.28 -16.42 1.87
C ARG A 139 -22.24 -17.93 2.14
N ASN A 140 -21.17 -18.64 1.78
CA ASN A 140 -21.07 -20.09 1.95
C ASN A 140 -20.01 -20.47 3.03
N PRO A 141 -20.43 -20.83 4.26
CA PRO A 141 -19.50 -21.13 5.36
C PRO A 141 -18.50 -22.25 5.05
N ARG A 142 -18.84 -23.21 4.18
CA ARG A 142 -17.93 -24.31 3.80
C ARG A 142 -16.79 -23.83 2.91
N LEU A 143 -17.07 -22.91 1.98
CA LEU A 143 -16.05 -22.33 1.11
C LEU A 143 -15.22 -21.29 1.87
N MET A 144 -15.87 -20.42 2.65
CA MET A 144 -15.19 -19.44 3.50
C MET A 144 -14.24 -20.11 4.52
N SER A 145 -14.69 -21.17 5.21
CA SER A 145 -13.82 -21.93 6.13
C SER A 145 -12.69 -22.70 5.42
N LEU A 146 -12.84 -23.04 4.14
CA LEU A 146 -11.75 -23.61 3.34
C LEU A 146 -10.71 -22.54 2.99
N MET A 147 -11.14 -21.35 2.55
CA MET A 147 -10.25 -20.22 2.25
C MET A 147 -9.53 -19.65 3.49
N MET A 148 -10.12 -19.75 4.68
CA MET A 148 -9.49 -19.32 5.93
C MET A 148 -8.55 -20.37 6.56
N LYS A 149 -8.49 -21.61 6.06
CA LYS A 149 -7.59 -22.63 6.59
C LYS A 149 -6.14 -22.29 6.24
N ASN A 150 -5.38 -21.80 7.22
CA ASN A 150 -3.95 -21.51 7.11
C ASN A 150 -3.07 -22.80 7.09
N SER A 151 -3.48 -23.81 6.33
CA SER A 151 -2.68 -25.03 6.10
C SER A 151 -1.76 -24.83 4.91
N TRP A 152 -0.52 -25.32 5.02
CA TRP A 152 0.44 -25.37 3.91
C TRP A 152 -0.15 -26.01 2.64
N MET A 153 -0.98 -27.05 2.79
CA MET A 153 -1.69 -27.67 1.67
C MET A 153 -2.72 -26.72 1.05
N ALA A 154 -3.49 -25.98 1.86
CA ALA A 154 -4.50 -25.04 1.37
C ALA A 154 -3.84 -23.85 0.64
N ILE A 155 -2.72 -23.35 1.16
CA ILE A 155 -1.90 -22.31 0.53
C ILE A 155 -1.36 -22.81 -0.81
N GLY A 156 -0.73 -23.99 -0.83
CA GLY A 156 -0.18 -24.60 -2.06
C GLY A 156 -1.25 -24.87 -3.13
N VAL A 157 -2.40 -25.43 -2.75
CA VAL A 157 -3.54 -25.65 -3.64
C VAL A 157 -4.08 -24.33 -4.19
N THR A 158 -4.16 -23.28 -3.36
CA THR A 158 -4.63 -21.95 -3.79
C THR A 158 -3.70 -21.34 -4.83
N PHE A 159 -2.39 -21.34 -4.59
CA PHE A 159 -1.41 -20.88 -5.58
C PHE A 159 -1.45 -21.72 -6.86
N ALA A 160 -1.49 -23.05 -6.75
CA ALA A 160 -1.56 -23.94 -7.91
C ALA A 160 -2.83 -23.72 -8.74
N THR A 161 -3.97 -23.48 -8.09
CA THR A 161 -5.26 -23.22 -8.77
C THR A 161 -5.26 -21.87 -9.47
N VAL A 162 -4.75 -20.82 -8.82
CA VAL A 162 -4.60 -19.47 -9.42
C VAL A 162 -3.64 -19.48 -10.61
N ILE A 163 -2.47 -20.10 -10.46
CA ILE A 163 -1.45 -20.17 -11.51
C ILE A 163 -1.96 -21.06 -12.67
N GLY A 164 -2.52 -22.24 -12.36
CA GLY A 164 -3.06 -23.17 -13.34
C GLY A 164 -4.22 -22.58 -14.15
N ALA A 165 -5.20 -21.96 -13.50
CA ALA A 165 -6.28 -21.27 -14.19
C ALA A 165 -5.77 -20.10 -15.05
N GLY A 166 -4.73 -19.39 -14.60
CA GLY A 166 -4.06 -18.34 -15.38
C GLY A 166 -3.21 -18.86 -16.55
N MET A 167 -2.73 -20.11 -16.50
CA MET A 167 -2.08 -20.79 -17.62
C MET A 167 -3.12 -21.25 -18.64
N VAL A 168 -4.21 -21.90 -18.19
CA VAL A 168 -5.31 -22.35 -19.04
C VAL A 168 -5.98 -21.19 -19.77
N CYS A 169 -6.31 -20.11 -19.05
CA CYS A 169 -6.90 -18.91 -19.65
C CYS A 169 -5.97 -18.29 -20.73
N ARG A 170 -4.65 -18.37 -20.54
CA ARG A 170 -3.67 -17.87 -21.52
C ARG A 170 -3.45 -18.79 -22.71
N SER A 171 -3.47 -20.11 -22.52
CA SER A 171 -3.17 -21.11 -23.56
C SER A 171 -4.29 -21.27 -24.59
N ILE A 172 -5.55 -21.02 -24.21
CA ILE A 172 -6.69 -21.09 -25.13
C ILE A 172 -6.61 -19.92 -26.12
N PRO A 173 -6.66 -20.15 -27.45
CA PRO A 173 -6.69 -19.08 -28.44
C PRO A 173 -8.03 -18.32 -28.39
N TYR A 174 -8.00 -17.01 -28.69
CA TYR A 174 -9.21 -16.20 -28.75
C TYR A 174 -10.05 -16.53 -29.99
N GLN A 175 -11.35 -16.74 -29.78
CA GLN A 175 -12.37 -16.88 -30.82
C GLN A 175 -13.47 -15.86 -30.55
N GLU A 176 -14.09 -15.34 -31.62
CA GLU A 176 -15.21 -14.41 -31.54
C GLU A 176 -16.49 -15.16 -31.14
N GLY A 177 -17.30 -14.55 -30.27
CA GLY A 177 -18.48 -15.18 -29.66
C GLY A 177 -18.23 -15.71 -28.24
N PHE A 178 -19.24 -16.33 -27.63
CA PHE A 178 -19.12 -16.93 -26.30
C PHE A 178 -18.59 -18.37 -26.44
N GLY A 179 -17.34 -18.61 -26.02
CA GLY A 179 -16.68 -19.91 -26.15
C GLY A 179 -15.81 -20.29 -24.95
N SER A 180 -14.94 -21.27 -25.16
CA SER A 180 -14.04 -21.84 -24.14
C SER A 180 -13.14 -20.79 -23.48
N LYS A 181 -12.73 -19.76 -24.24
CA LYS A 181 -11.92 -18.64 -23.73
C LYS A 181 -12.66 -17.81 -22.69
N GLN A 182 -13.91 -17.43 -22.96
CA GLN A 182 -14.75 -16.65 -22.05
C GLN A 182 -15.09 -17.45 -20.80
N LEU A 183 -15.35 -18.76 -20.93
CA LEU A 183 -15.52 -19.66 -19.79
C LEU A 183 -14.25 -19.76 -18.93
N ALA A 184 -13.07 -19.89 -19.53
CA ALA A 184 -11.80 -19.90 -18.81
C ALA A 184 -11.51 -18.56 -18.11
N TRP A 185 -11.88 -17.43 -18.72
CA TRP A 185 -11.78 -16.09 -18.14
C TRP A 185 -12.76 -15.87 -16.97
N ILE A 186 -14.01 -16.32 -17.08
CA ILE A 186 -14.99 -16.31 -15.99
C ILE A 186 -14.49 -17.18 -14.84
N ALA A 187 -14.02 -18.40 -15.13
CA ALA A 187 -13.48 -19.31 -14.12
C ALA A 187 -12.25 -18.70 -13.41
N TYR A 188 -11.31 -18.12 -14.17
CA TYR A 188 -10.13 -17.46 -13.62
C TYR A 188 -10.48 -16.28 -12.70
N SER A 189 -11.37 -15.39 -13.13
CA SER A 189 -11.84 -14.25 -12.33
C SER A 189 -12.65 -14.71 -11.11
N GLY A 190 -13.44 -15.78 -11.26
CA GLY A 190 -14.19 -16.41 -10.18
C GLY A 190 -13.29 -17.02 -9.11
N ILE A 191 -12.23 -17.74 -9.52
CA ILE A 191 -11.19 -18.29 -8.63
C ILE A 191 -10.50 -17.16 -7.86
N PHE A 192 -10.09 -16.08 -8.52
CA PHE A 192 -9.54 -14.91 -7.83
C PHE A 192 -10.52 -14.32 -6.82
N GLY A 193 -11.81 -14.19 -7.17
CA GLY A 193 -12.84 -13.75 -6.23
C GLY A 193 -12.97 -14.65 -4.99
N ALA A 194 -12.81 -15.97 -5.15
CA ALA A 194 -12.81 -16.90 -4.03
C ALA A 194 -11.59 -16.70 -3.11
N VAL A 195 -10.39 -16.50 -3.68
CA VAL A 195 -9.15 -16.21 -2.92
C VAL A 195 -9.24 -14.88 -2.17
N LEU A 196 -9.95 -13.90 -2.74
CA LEU A 196 -10.20 -12.61 -2.08
C LEU A 196 -11.35 -12.66 -1.07
N ALA A 197 -12.17 -13.72 -1.04
CA ALA A 197 -13.36 -13.77 -0.20
C ALA A 197 -13.09 -13.55 1.30
N PRO A 198 -12.01 -14.06 1.93
CA PRO A 198 -11.69 -13.75 3.33
C PRO A 198 -11.53 -12.26 3.63
N MET A 199 -11.19 -11.43 2.64
CA MET A 199 -11.13 -9.97 2.82
C MET A 199 -12.50 -9.35 3.12
N THR A 200 -13.61 -9.99 2.73
CA THR A 200 -14.97 -9.52 3.04
C THR A 200 -15.23 -9.39 4.54
N LEU A 201 -14.47 -10.13 5.36
CA LEU A 201 -14.48 -10.07 6.83
C LEU A 201 -13.87 -8.77 7.39
N MET A 202 -13.08 -8.03 6.60
CA MET A 202 -12.53 -6.71 6.97
C MET A 202 -13.60 -5.60 7.03
N GLY A 203 -14.83 -5.91 6.58
CA GLY A 203 -16.00 -5.04 6.67
C GLY A 203 -16.36 -4.39 5.33
N GLY A 204 -17.63 -4.57 4.91
CA GLY A 204 -18.17 -4.04 3.65
C GLY A 204 -17.89 -2.54 3.42
N PRO A 205 -18.17 -1.63 4.39
CA PRO A 205 -17.91 -0.20 4.22
C PRO A 205 -16.43 0.15 4.02
N LEU A 206 -15.50 -0.65 4.57
CA LEU A 206 -14.07 -0.47 4.36
C LEU A 206 -13.68 -0.87 2.94
N LEU A 207 -14.17 -2.01 2.46
CA LEU A 207 -13.91 -2.48 1.09
C LEU A 207 -14.52 -1.57 0.03
N ILE A 208 -15.71 -1.00 0.25
CA ILE A 208 -16.32 -0.04 -0.68
C ILE A 208 -15.45 1.23 -0.80
N ARG A 209 -14.90 1.73 0.31
CA ARG A 209 -13.93 2.85 0.29
C ARG A 209 -12.64 2.46 -0.42
N ALA A 210 -12.11 1.27 -0.14
CA ALA A 210 -10.93 0.74 -0.82
C ALA A 210 -11.14 0.63 -2.33
N ALA A 211 -12.31 0.17 -2.77
CA ALA A 211 -12.69 0.06 -4.18
C ALA A 211 -12.74 1.45 -4.85
N TRP A 212 -13.36 2.45 -4.22
CA TRP A 212 -13.37 3.83 -4.75
C TRP A 212 -11.99 4.46 -4.85
N TYR A 213 -11.13 4.29 -3.84
CA TYR A 213 -9.74 4.76 -3.93
C TYR A 213 -8.93 4.00 -4.99
N THR A 214 -9.16 2.70 -5.14
CA THR A 214 -8.56 1.89 -6.21
C THR A 214 -9.01 2.38 -7.58
N ALA A 215 -10.30 2.63 -7.79
CA ALA A 215 -10.84 3.17 -9.03
C ALA A 215 -10.23 4.54 -9.38
N GLY A 216 -10.05 5.42 -8.38
CA GLY A 216 -9.35 6.70 -8.55
C GLY A 216 -7.87 6.55 -8.92
N VAL A 217 -7.15 5.62 -8.27
CA VAL A 217 -5.73 5.33 -8.57
C VAL A 217 -5.57 4.70 -9.95
N VAL A 218 -6.36 3.67 -10.27
CA VAL A 218 -6.36 2.96 -11.56
C VAL A 218 -6.73 3.90 -12.70
N GLY A 219 -7.77 4.72 -12.52
CA GLY A 219 -8.19 5.73 -13.50
C GLY A 219 -7.13 6.80 -13.70
N GLY A 220 -6.63 7.41 -12.61
CA GLY A 220 -5.61 8.45 -12.68
C GLY A 220 -4.31 7.99 -13.31
N LEU A 221 -3.82 6.79 -12.95
CA LEU A 221 -2.65 6.18 -13.56
C LEU A 221 -2.91 5.80 -15.03
N SER A 222 -4.09 5.25 -15.37
CA SER A 222 -4.43 4.99 -16.78
C SER A 222 -4.38 6.26 -17.62
N THR A 223 -4.85 7.40 -17.09
CA THR A 223 -4.72 8.71 -17.75
C THR A 223 -3.26 9.13 -17.90
N VAL A 224 -2.41 8.97 -16.88
CA VAL A 224 -0.95 9.22 -17.00
C VAL A 224 -0.33 8.33 -18.09
N ALA A 225 -0.68 7.05 -18.16
CA ALA A 225 -0.18 6.12 -19.17
C ALA A 225 -0.58 6.50 -20.60
N MET A 226 -1.80 7.03 -20.78
CA MET A 226 -2.29 7.58 -22.05
C MET A 226 -1.58 8.89 -22.41
N CYS A 227 -1.29 9.77 -21.46
CA CYS A 227 -0.59 11.02 -21.75
C CYS A 227 0.92 10.82 -21.99
N ALA A 228 1.55 9.86 -21.32
CA ALA A 228 2.99 9.66 -21.39
C ALA A 228 3.45 8.89 -22.65
N PRO A 229 4.64 9.19 -23.20
CA PRO A 229 5.18 8.49 -24.38
C PRO A 229 5.54 7.02 -24.08
N SER A 230 5.12 6.12 -24.97
CA SER A 230 5.07 4.67 -24.74
C SER A 230 6.40 3.92 -24.79
N GLU A 231 7.43 4.50 -25.42
CA GLU A 231 8.74 3.86 -25.57
C GLU A 231 9.50 3.72 -24.24
N LYS A 232 9.32 4.66 -23.29
CA LYS A 232 10.13 4.69 -22.07
C LYS A 232 9.74 3.63 -21.05
N PHE A 233 8.45 3.43 -20.78
CA PHE A 233 8.04 2.44 -19.78
C PHE A 233 8.15 1.01 -20.32
N LEU A 234 7.96 0.76 -21.63
CA LEU A 234 8.11 -0.58 -22.19
C LEU A 234 9.51 -1.18 -21.95
N ASN A 235 10.55 -0.33 -21.98
CA ASN A 235 11.92 -0.74 -21.66
C ASN A 235 12.20 -0.89 -20.14
N MET A 236 11.30 -0.41 -19.27
CA MET A 236 11.39 -0.58 -17.81
C MET A 236 10.89 -1.94 -17.31
N GLY A 237 10.44 -2.84 -18.18
CA GLY A 237 9.95 -4.17 -17.79
C GLY A 237 10.96 -5.00 -16.98
N GLY A 238 12.27 -4.86 -17.25
CA GLY A 238 13.34 -5.52 -16.49
C GLY A 238 13.41 -5.04 -15.03
N PRO A 239 13.64 -3.74 -14.76
CA PRO A 239 13.57 -3.18 -13.41
C PRO A 239 12.25 -3.46 -12.67
N LEU A 240 11.11 -3.41 -13.37
CA LEU A 240 9.81 -3.76 -12.79
C LEU A 240 9.75 -5.22 -12.33
N ALA A 241 10.26 -6.17 -13.12
CA ALA A 241 10.32 -7.58 -12.74
C ALA A 241 11.23 -7.84 -11.51
N ILE A 242 12.37 -7.14 -11.41
CA ILE A 242 13.24 -7.20 -10.23
C ILE A 242 12.50 -6.69 -8.98
N GLY A 243 11.82 -5.55 -9.10
CA GLY A 243 10.99 -5.00 -8.03
C GLY A 243 9.86 -5.94 -7.62
N LEU A 244 9.21 -6.60 -8.58
CA LEU A 244 8.15 -7.58 -8.32
C LEU A 244 8.69 -8.77 -7.53
N GLY A 245 9.88 -9.27 -7.89
CA GLY A 245 10.58 -10.31 -7.13
C GLY A 245 10.87 -9.89 -5.69
N PHE A 246 11.30 -8.64 -5.47
CA PHE A 246 11.55 -8.11 -4.11
C PHE A 246 10.27 -7.96 -3.27
N VAL A 247 9.19 -7.45 -3.88
CA VAL A 247 7.87 -7.31 -3.24
C VAL A 247 7.24 -8.69 -2.95
N PHE A 248 7.41 -9.65 -3.85
CA PHE A 248 6.96 -11.03 -3.68
C PHE A 248 7.73 -11.75 -2.57
N ALA A 249 9.07 -11.67 -2.58
CA ALA A 249 9.91 -12.19 -1.50
C ALA A 249 9.58 -11.56 -0.14
N SER A 250 9.29 -10.26 -0.10
CA SER A 250 8.83 -9.56 1.12
C SER A 250 7.45 -10.05 1.58
N SER A 251 6.56 -10.34 0.64
CA SER A 251 5.21 -10.87 0.92
C SER A 251 5.29 -12.29 1.49
N LEU A 252 6.12 -13.17 0.91
CA LEU A 252 6.41 -14.50 1.48
C LEU A 252 7.10 -14.40 2.84
N GLY A 253 8.13 -13.55 2.99
CA GLY A 253 8.84 -13.37 4.26
C GLY A 253 7.94 -12.88 5.39
N SER A 254 6.92 -12.08 5.10
CA SER A 254 5.90 -11.66 6.08
C SER A 254 4.93 -12.77 6.51
N MET A 255 4.86 -13.90 5.79
CA MET A 255 4.13 -15.10 6.25
C MET A 255 4.91 -15.90 7.30
N PHE A 256 6.25 -15.83 7.29
CA PHE A 256 7.13 -16.53 8.23
C PHE A 256 7.51 -15.70 9.46
N LEU A 257 7.44 -14.37 9.36
CA LEU A 257 7.88 -13.46 10.41
C LEU A 257 6.69 -12.67 10.97
N PRO A 258 6.38 -12.77 12.28
CA PRO A 258 5.30 -12.02 12.88
C PRO A 258 5.44 -10.50 12.64
N PRO A 259 4.36 -9.80 12.26
CA PRO A 259 4.38 -8.36 12.00
C PRO A 259 4.66 -7.50 13.24
N THR A 260 4.74 -8.12 14.42
CA THR A 260 5.16 -7.52 15.69
C THR A 260 6.69 -7.30 15.79
N THR A 261 7.48 -8.00 14.99
CA THR A 261 8.95 -7.84 14.90
C THR A 261 9.32 -6.68 13.99
N ALA A 262 10.47 -6.04 14.22
CA ALA A 262 10.97 -4.95 13.38
C ALA A 262 11.25 -5.41 11.93
N LEU A 263 11.76 -6.64 11.75
CA LEU A 263 11.92 -7.24 10.42
C LEU A 263 10.54 -7.50 9.78
N GLY A 264 9.61 -8.15 10.49
CA GLY A 264 8.26 -8.45 9.98
C GLY A 264 7.46 -7.20 9.62
N ALA A 265 7.51 -6.15 10.45
CA ALA A 265 6.92 -4.84 10.16
C ALA A 265 7.61 -4.13 8.98
N GLY A 266 8.93 -4.32 8.81
CA GLY A 266 9.69 -3.87 7.65
C GLY A 266 9.20 -4.53 6.36
N LEU A 267 9.14 -5.87 6.32
CA LEU A 267 8.66 -6.63 5.17
C LEU A 267 7.18 -6.35 4.87
N TYR A 268 6.34 -6.21 5.89
CA TYR A 268 4.95 -5.80 5.73
C TYR A 268 4.85 -4.39 5.14
N SER A 269 5.64 -3.42 5.62
CA SER A 269 5.65 -2.08 5.03
C SER A 269 6.14 -2.07 3.58
N ILE A 270 7.22 -2.81 3.28
CA ILE A 270 7.75 -2.97 1.93
C ILE A 270 6.71 -3.62 1.00
N SER A 271 6.08 -4.70 1.43
CA SER A 271 5.06 -5.38 0.62
C SER A 271 3.86 -4.46 0.39
N VAL A 272 3.30 -3.86 1.44
CA VAL A 272 2.10 -3.02 1.35
C VAL A 272 2.34 -1.70 0.61
N TYR A 273 3.31 -0.88 1.02
CA TYR A 273 3.53 0.45 0.45
C TYR A 273 4.43 0.41 -0.79
N GLY A 274 5.54 -0.35 -0.73
CA GLY A 274 6.42 -0.54 -1.89
C GLY A 274 5.72 -1.28 -3.02
N GLY A 275 4.96 -2.33 -2.68
CA GLY A 275 4.12 -3.02 -3.65
C GLY A 275 2.98 -2.17 -4.22
N LEU A 276 2.46 -1.18 -3.49
CA LEU A 276 1.43 -0.28 -4.03
C LEU A 276 2.00 0.62 -5.13
N VAL A 277 3.17 1.23 -4.89
CA VAL A 277 3.88 2.03 -5.91
C VAL A 277 4.29 1.15 -7.09
N LEU A 278 4.82 -0.04 -6.82
CA LEU A 278 5.22 -0.99 -7.86
C LEU A 278 4.05 -1.40 -8.77
N PHE A 279 2.91 -1.81 -8.21
CA PHE A 279 1.76 -2.18 -9.03
C PHE A 279 1.11 -0.97 -9.72
N GLY A 280 1.24 0.23 -9.16
CA GLY A 280 0.93 1.46 -9.90
C GLY A 280 1.82 1.63 -11.15
N MET A 281 3.12 1.35 -11.04
CA MET A 281 4.04 1.38 -12.19
C MET A 281 3.80 0.24 -13.18
N PHE A 282 3.44 -0.96 -12.73
CA PHE A 282 3.01 -2.05 -13.62
C PHE A 282 1.72 -1.69 -14.36
N LEU A 283 0.77 -1.02 -13.71
CA LEU A 283 -0.46 -0.55 -14.37
C LEU A 283 -0.16 0.45 -15.49
N LEU A 284 0.78 1.38 -15.28
CA LEU A 284 1.28 2.27 -16.35
C LEU A 284 1.89 1.46 -17.50
N TYR A 285 2.77 0.50 -17.17
CA TYR A 285 3.46 -0.36 -18.11
C TYR A 285 2.50 -1.19 -18.96
N ASP A 286 1.59 -1.94 -18.34
CA ASP A 286 0.67 -2.83 -19.05
C ASP A 286 -0.39 -2.02 -19.81
N THR A 287 -0.80 -0.82 -19.35
CA THR A 287 -1.65 0.09 -20.14
C THR A 287 -0.94 0.49 -21.45
N GLN A 288 0.31 0.93 -21.39
CA GLN A 288 1.08 1.31 -22.60
C GLN A 288 1.36 0.10 -23.51
N LYS A 289 1.57 -1.09 -22.93
CA LYS A 289 1.74 -2.34 -23.66
C LYS A 289 0.45 -2.80 -24.35
N ILE A 290 -0.73 -2.60 -23.74
CA ILE A 290 -2.03 -2.81 -24.38
C ILE A 290 -2.17 -1.89 -25.60
N ILE A 291 -1.88 -0.60 -25.45
CA ILE A 291 -1.93 0.39 -26.54
C ILE A 291 -0.97 0.00 -27.67
N LYS A 292 0.31 -0.22 -27.37
CA LYS A 292 1.33 -0.57 -28.38
C LYS A 292 1.02 -1.90 -29.06
N LYS A 293 0.44 -2.88 -28.34
CA LYS A 293 -0.03 -4.15 -28.92
C LYS A 293 -1.29 -3.99 -29.77
N ALA A 294 -2.17 -3.04 -29.47
CA ALA A 294 -3.34 -2.74 -30.30
C ALA A 294 -2.95 -2.03 -31.61
N GLU A 295 -1.98 -1.10 -31.53
CA GLU A 295 -1.39 -0.38 -32.67
C GLU A 295 -0.54 -1.29 -33.58
N SER A 296 0.35 -2.11 -33.01
CA SER A 296 1.33 -2.90 -33.79
C SER A 296 0.74 -4.16 -34.42
N HIS A 297 -0.52 -4.49 -34.12
CA HIS A 297 -1.15 -5.72 -34.58
C HIS A 297 -1.74 -5.54 -35.99
N PRO A 298 -1.14 -6.16 -37.03
CA PRO A 298 -1.50 -5.88 -38.42
C PRO A 298 -2.94 -6.33 -38.72
N PRO A 299 -3.63 -5.70 -39.68
CA PRO A 299 -5.02 -6.02 -40.01
C PRO A 299 -5.21 -7.47 -40.53
N TYR A 300 -4.15 -8.08 -41.08
CA TYR A 300 -4.14 -9.45 -41.60
C TYR A 300 -3.26 -10.39 -40.77
N ALA A 301 -3.22 -10.22 -39.44
CA ALA A 301 -2.50 -11.14 -38.55
C ALA A 301 -3.13 -12.55 -38.58
N MET A 302 -2.31 -13.58 -38.76
CA MET A 302 -2.74 -14.99 -38.73
C MET A 302 -3.35 -15.42 -37.38
N GLN A 303 -2.97 -14.73 -36.30
CA GLN A 303 -3.53 -14.89 -34.96
C GLN A 303 -4.31 -13.61 -34.61
N LYS A 304 -5.61 -13.73 -34.30
CA LYS A 304 -6.46 -12.58 -33.92
C LYS A 304 -5.97 -11.92 -32.62
N PHE A 305 -6.23 -10.62 -32.48
CA PHE A 305 -5.97 -9.88 -31.24
C PHE A 305 -6.80 -10.49 -30.09
N ASP A 306 -6.12 -10.87 -29.00
CA ASP A 306 -6.74 -11.46 -27.81
C ASP A 306 -6.88 -10.40 -26.70
N PRO A 307 -8.08 -9.79 -26.54
CA PRO A 307 -8.33 -8.77 -25.51
C PRO A 307 -8.33 -9.37 -24.09
N ILE A 308 -8.67 -10.65 -23.93
CA ILE A 308 -8.66 -11.33 -22.63
C ILE A 308 -7.21 -11.50 -22.14
N ASN A 309 -6.31 -12.00 -23.00
CA ASN A 309 -4.89 -12.09 -22.64
C ASN A 309 -4.23 -10.72 -22.44
N ALA A 310 -4.75 -9.66 -23.07
CA ALA A 310 -4.32 -8.30 -22.83
C ALA A 310 -4.83 -7.74 -21.48
N CYS A 311 -6.07 -8.05 -21.08
CA CYS A 311 -6.67 -7.51 -19.86
C CYS A 311 -6.17 -8.18 -18.56
N ILE A 312 -5.59 -9.39 -18.62
CA ILE A 312 -5.11 -10.11 -17.42
C ILE A 312 -4.05 -9.31 -16.64
N GLY A 313 -3.17 -8.58 -17.32
CA GLY A 313 -2.12 -7.77 -16.68
C GLY A 313 -2.71 -6.65 -15.82
N ILE A 314 -3.41 -5.71 -16.46
CA ILE A 314 -4.07 -4.57 -15.80
C ILE A 314 -5.11 -5.01 -14.73
N TYR A 315 -5.75 -6.18 -14.91
CA TYR A 315 -6.59 -6.82 -13.89
C TYR A 315 -5.80 -7.22 -12.64
N LEU A 316 -4.67 -7.93 -12.80
CA LEU A 316 -3.83 -8.36 -11.69
C LEU A 316 -3.24 -7.15 -10.93
N ASP A 317 -2.80 -6.12 -11.63
CA ASP A 317 -2.30 -4.89 -10.99
C ASP A 317 -3.41 -4.20 -10.19
N THR A 318 -4.60 -4.06 -10.78
CA THR A 318 -5.78 -3.48 -10.11
C THR A 318 -6.16 -4.26 -8.85
N VAL A 319 -6.21 -5.59 -8.93
CA VAL A 319 -6.49 -6.45 -7.77
C VAL A 319 -5.42 -6.27 -6.70
N ASN A 320 -4.14 -6.26 -7.06
CA ASN A 320 -3.06 -6.05 -6.10
C ASN A 320 -3.07 -4.66 -5.45
N ILE A 321 -3.37 -3.60 -6.21
CA ILE A 321 -3.58 -2.24 -5.70
C ILE A 321 -4.74 -2.24 -4.70
N PHE A 322 -5.86 -2.87 -5.03
CA PHE A 322 -7.03 -2.98 -4.14
C PHE A 322 -6.71 -3.68 -2.82
N ILE A 323 -6.05 -4.85 -2.86
CA ILE A 323 -5.65 -5.59 -1.65
C ILE A 323 -4.78 -4.69 -0.76
N ARG A 324 -3.82 -3.97 -1.35
CA ARG A 324 -2.91 -3.07 -0.62
C ARG A 324 -3.63 -1.87 -0.03
N ILE A 325 -4.53 -1.22 -0.75
CA ILE A 325 -5.35 -0.12 -0.23
C ILE A 325 -6.26 -0.61 0.92
N ALA A 326 -6.90 -1.78 0.78
CA ALA A 326 -7.70 -2.37 1.84
C ALA A 326 -6.87 -2.70 3.10
N MET A 327 -5.66 -3.25 2.95
CA MET A 327 -4.73 -3.48 4.06
C MET A 327 -4.28 -2.18 4.75
N ILE A 328 -4.01 -1.11 3.99
CA ILE A 328 -3.68 0.21 4.54
C ILE A 328 -4.85 0.78 5.36
N LEU A 329 -6.08 0.69 4.83
CA LEU A 329 -7.28 1.15 5.53
C LEU A 329 -7.55 0.36 6.81
N SER A 330 -7.40 -0.97 6.77
CA SER A 330 -7.60 -1.84 7.93
C SER A 330 -6.53 -1.60 9.00
N GLY A 331 -5.25 -1.54 8.61
CA GLY A 331 -4.15 -1.24 9.54
C GLY A 331 -4.16 0.19 10.08
N GLY A 332 -4.79 1.13 9.36
CA GLY A 332 -4.95 2.52 9.80
C GLY A 332 -6.02 2.72 10.89
N GLY A 333 -7.02 1.84 10.98
CA GLY A 333 -8.14 1.96 11.92
C GLY A 333 -7.81 1.56 13.36
N GLY A 334 -6.84 0.68 13.57
CA GLY A 334 -6.50 0.08 14.88
C GLY A 334 -5.88 0.99 15.93
N LYS A 335 -5.87 2.31 15.74
CA LYS A 335 -5.40 3.32 16.72
C LYS A 335 -6.51 4.22 17.29
N ARG A 336 -7.78 3.84 17.10
CA ARG A 336 -8.94 4.50 17.74
C ARG A 336 -9.87 3.47 18.39
N LYS A 337 -9.40 2.87 19.48
CA LYS A 337 -10.16 2.48 20.67
C LYS A 337 -9.15 2.16 21.79
#